data_AF-A0AAU8NHI6-F1
#
_entry.id   AF-A0AAU8NHI6-F1
#
_cell.length_a   1.000
_cell.length_b   1.000
_cell.length_c   1.000
_cell.angle_alpha   90.00
_cell.angle_beta   90.00
_cell.angle_gamma   90.00
#
_symmetry.space_group_name_H-M   'P 1'
#
loop_
_entity.id
_entity.type
_entity.pdbx_description
1 polymer ?
#
loop_
_entity_poly.entity_id
_entity_poly.type
_entity_poly.pdbx_seq_one_letter_code
_entity_poly.pdbx_strand_id
1 'polypeptide(L)'
;MTQRTTPSYLLAAMHGLLGIGAVAGGLMLMIDPSGKMLNIPASLLEKSPFTHFLIPGMILFLMLGVLPLLICAALLRRWYTL
;
A
#
# COMPACT_ATOMS: atom_id res chain seq x y z
N MET A 1 17.51 27.41 3.84
CA MET A 1 17.85 25.97 3.76
C MET A 1 17.17 25.39 2.52
N THR A 2 17.80 25.55 1.35
CA THR A 2 17.25 25.09 0.07
C THR A 2 17.69 23.64 -0.13
N GLN A 3 16.92 22.71 0.44
CA GLN A 3 17.15 21.28 0.24
C GLN A 3 17.02 20.99 -1.26
N ARG A 4 18.13 20.65 -1.93
CA ARG A 4 18.11 20.17 -3.30
C ARG A 4 17.35 18.84 -3.30
N THR A 5 16.09 18.88 -3.73
CA THR A 5 15.26 17.69 -3.90
C THR A 5 15.77 16.93 -5.13
N THR A 6 16.87 16.20 -4.99
CA THR A 6 17.25 15.23 -6.00
C THR A 6 16.10 14.22 -6.08
N PRO A 7 15.44 14.02 -7.23
CA PRO A 7 14.42 13.00 -7.38
C PRO A 7 15.11 11.65 -7.20
N SER A 8 14.97 11.05 -6.02
CA SER A 8 15.52 9.75 -5.72
C SER A 8 14.62 8.70 -6.38
N TYR A 9 15.02 8.25 -7.58
CA TYR A 9 14.40 7.12 -8.28
C TYR A 9 14.18 5.92 -7.36
N LEU A 10 15.08 5.71 -6.39
CA LEU A 10 14.92 4.71 -5.34
C LEU A 10 13.63 4.91 -4.52
N LEU A 11 13.32 6.14 -4.10
CA LEU A 11 12.09 6.43 -3.35
C LEU A 11 10.85 6.16 -4.19
N ALA A 12 10.87 6.56 -5.48
CA ALA A 12 9.77 6.31 -6.39
C ALA A 12 9.57 4.79 -6.61
N ALA A 13 10.66 4.05 -6.86
CA ALA A 13 10.62 2.60 -7.00
C ALA A 13 10.09 1.90 -5.74
N MET A 14 10.53 2.32 -4.55
CA MET A 14 10.06 1.77 -3.28
C MET A 14 8.56 2.02 -3.06
N HIS A 15 8.06 3.22 -3.37
CA HIS A 15 6.63 3.54 -3.28
C HIS A 15 5.81 2.77 -4.32
N GLY A 16 6.33 2.60 -5.54
CA GLY A 16 5.69 1.78 -6.56
C GLY A 16 5.58 0.31 -6.13
N LEU A 17 6.67 -0.28 -5.63
CA LEU A 17 6.69 -1.66 -5.13
C LEU A 17 5.73 -1.85 -3.96
N LEU A 18 5.78 -0.97 -2.96
CA LEU A 18 4.87 -0.99 -1.82
C LEU A 18 3.42 -0.88 -2.28
N GLY A 19 3.13 0.11 -3.12
CA GLY A 19 1.78 0.43 -3.55
C GLY A 19 1.14 -0.69 -4.38
N ILE A 20 1.88 -1.28 -5.32
CA ILE A 20 1.39 -2.43 -6.12
C ILE A 20 1.11 -3.63 -5.21
N GLY A 21 2.03 -3.96 -4.30
CA GLY A 21 1.86 -5.07 -3.37
C GLY A 21 0.68 -4.86 -2.41
N ALA A 22 0.53 -3.65 -1.89
CA ALA A 22 -0.55 -3.29 -0.97
C ALA A 22 -1.92 -3.21 -1.67
N VAL A 23 -1.99 -2.78 -2.93
CA VAL A 23 -3.21 -2.86 -3.74
C VAL A 23 -3.62 -4.32 -3.93
N ALA A 24 -2.70 -5.19 -4.37
CA ALA A 24 -3.00 -6.59 -4.61
C ALA A 24 -3.42 -7.32 -3.31
N GLY A 25 -2.63 -7.16 -2.24
CA GLY A 25 -2.92 -7.77 -0.94
C GLY A 25 -4.18 -7.22 -0.30
N GLY A 26 -4.39 -5.90 -0.35
CA GLY A 26 -5.58 -5.24 0.17
C GLY A 26 -6.85 -5.68 -0.57
N LEU A 27 -6.80 -5.77 -1.90
CA LEU A 27 -7.93 -6.23 -2.71
C LEU A 27 -8.28 -7.70 -2.39
N MET A 28 -7.29 -8.58 -2.23
CA MET A 28 -7.52 -9.97 -1.84
C MET A 28 -8.17 -10.08 -0.45
N LEU A 29 -7.75 -9.28 0.52
CA LEU A 29 -8.38 -9.22 1.86
C LEU A 29 -9.79 -8.62 1.84
N MET A 30 -10.09 -7.74 0.89
CA MET A 30 -11.44 -7.19 0.71
C MET A 30 -12.39 -8.20 0.04
N ILE A 31 -11.89 -8.97 -0.95
CA ILE A 31 -12.67 -10.02 -1.64
C ILE A 31 -12.95 -11.19 -0.70
N ASP A 32 -11.94 -11.63 0.05
CA ASP A 32 -12.06 -12.68 1.06
C ASP A 32 -11.68 -12.15 2.46
N PRO A 33 -12.66 -11.60 3.20
CA PRO A 33 -12.46 -11.06 4.55
C PRO A 33 -12.00 -12.12 5.56
N SER A 34 -12.13 -13.41 5.23
CA SER A 34 -11.72 -14.51 6.10
C SER A 34 -10.21 -14.77 6.06
N GLY A 35 -9.51 -14.22 5.07
CA GLY A 35 -8.07 -14.40 4.90
C GLY A 35 -7.66 -15.76 4.32
N LYS A 36 -8.63 -16.62 3.97
CA LYS A 36 -8.36 -17.97 3.42
C LYS A 36 -7.63 -17.90 2.08
N MET A 37 -7.97 -16.96 1.21
CA MET A 37 -7.27 -16.75 -0.07
C MET A 37 -5.77 -16.49 0.10
N LEU A 38 -5.39 -15.78 1.16
CA LEU A 38 -3.98 -15.50 1.48
C LEU A 38 -3.37 -16.52 2.45
N ASN A 39 -4.11 -17.58 2.78
CA ASN A 39 -3.70 -18.60 3.76
C ASN A 39 -3.34 -18.00 5.13
N ILE A 40 -3.99 -16.88 5.50
CA ILE A 40 -3.74 -16.21 6.77
C ILE A 40 -4.72 -16.77 7.80
N PRO A 41 -4.23 -17.27 8.95
CA PRO A 41 -5.11 -17.82 9.98
C PRO A 41 -5.90 -16.70 10.67
N ALA A 42 -7.18 -16.97 10.96
CA ALA A 42 -8.05 -16.05 11.69
C ALA A 42 -7.57 -15.77 13.13
N SER A 43 -6.70 -16.63 13.69
CA SER A 43 -6.07 -16.41 15.00
C SER A 43 -5.25 -15.12 15.06
N LEU A 44 -4.82 -14.58 13.91
CA LEU A 44 -4.16 -13.28 13.84
C LEU A 44 -5.08 -12.13 14.30
N LEU A 45 -6.41 -12.31 14.18
CA LEU A 45 -7.40 -11.35 14.65
C LEU A 45 -7.80 -11.53 16.11
N GLU A 46 -7.46 -12.64 16.78
CA GLU A 46 -7.85 -12.84 18.19
C GLU A 46 -7.25 -11.78 19.13
N LYS A 47 -6.11 -11.21 18.75
CA LYS A 47 -5.48 -10.08 19.47
C LYS A 47 -5.88 -8.71 18.89
N SER A 48 -6.79 -8.69 17.94
CA SER A 48 -7.22 -7.51 17.20
C SER A 48 -8.63 -7.08 17.63
N PRO A 49 -8.96 -5.78 17.61
CA PRO A 49 -10.34 -5.32 17.75
C PRO A 49 -11.22 -5.62 16.52
N PHE A 50 -10.66 -6.20 15.44
CA PHE A 50 -11.38 -6.50 14.20
C PHE A 50 -11.85 -7.95 14.16
N THR A 51 -13.08 -8.18 13.69
CA THR A 51 -13.67 -9.52 13.55
C THR A 51 -13.35 -10.18 12.20
N HIS A 52 -12.91 -9.40 11.21
CA HIS A 52 -12.57 -9.87 9.86
C HIS A 52 -11.56 -8.91 9.19
N PHE A 53 -10.89 -9.38 8.13
CA PHE A 53 -9.84 -8.64 7.44
C PHE A 53 -10.30 -7.53 6.49
N LEU A 54 -11.60 -7.24 6.37
CA LEU A 54 -12.09 -6.14 5.51
C LEU A 54 -11.51 -4.79 5.90
N ILE A 55 -11.61 -4.41 7.19
CA ILE A 55 -11.12 -3.11 7.66
C ILE A 55 -9.59 -3.01 7.48
N PRO A 56 -8.80 -3.99 7.94
CA PRO A 56 -7.37 -4.05 7.62
C PRO A 56 -7.06 -3.98 6.12
N GLY A 57 -7.81 -4.71 5.30
CA GLY A 57 -7.65 -4.75 3.84
C GLY A 57 -7.93 -3.40 3.17
N MET A 58 -8.97 -2.68 3.60
CA MET A 58 -9.27 -1.34 3.11
C MET A 58 -8.17 -0.33 3.47
N ILE A 59 -7.64 -0.39 4.69
CA ILE A 59 -6.53 0.47 5.11
C ILE A 59 -5.28 0.14 4.27
N LEU A 60 -4.95 -1.14 4.11
CA LEU A 60 -3.85 -1.59 3.27
C LEU A 60 -4.00 -1.12 1.82
N PHE A 61 -5.20 -1.23 1.25
CA PHE A 61 -5.49 -0.80 -0.12
C PHE A 61 -5.39 0.72 -0.28
N LEU A 62 -6.05 1.51 0.58
CA LEU A 62 -6.14 2.97 0.42
C LEU A 62 -4.85 3.68 0.88
N MET A 63 -4.45 3.44 2.13
CA MET A 63 -3.35 4.17 2.77
C MET A 63 -1.98 3.68 2.30
N LEU A 64 -1.82 2.37 2.07
CA LEU A 64 -0.53 1.79 1.67
C LEU A 64 -0.49 1.42 0.18
N GLY A 65 -1.64 1.30 -0.49
CA GLY A 65 -1.72 1.04 -1.93
C GLY A 65 -1.83 2.31 -2.75
N VAL A 66 -3.00 2.95 -2.69
CA VAL A 66 -3.34 4.12 -3.52
C VAL A 66 -2.45 5.32 -3.20
N LEU A 67 -2.29 5.68 -1.92
CA LEU A 67 -1.52 6.88 -1.56
C LEU A 67 -0.03 6.77 -1.97
N PRO A 68 0.68 5.65 -1.74
CA PRO A 68 2.05 5.51 -2.21
C PRO A 68 2.18 5.47 -3.72
N LEU A 69 1.22 4.89 -4.44
CA LEU A 69 1.17 4.95 -5.91
C LEU A 69 1.03 6.39 -6.41
N LEU A 70 0.18 7.19 -5.77
CA LEU A 70 0.03 8.62 -6.09
C LEU A 70 1.34 9.39 -5.86
N ILE A 71 2.03 9.11 -4.75
CA ILE A 71 3.35 9.72 -4.45
C ILE A 71 4.38 9.29 -5.50
N CYS A 72 4.43 8.00 -5.86
CA CYS A 72 5.30 7.50 -6.92
C CYS A 72 5.03 8.24 -8.25
N ALA A 73 3.75 8.34 -8.65
CA ALA A 73 3.37 9.05 -9.86
C ALA A 73 3.72 10.56 -9.80
N ALA A 74 3.52 11.20 -8.65
CA ALA A 74 3.88 12.61 -8.45
C ALA A 74 5.40 12.83 -8.54
N LEU A 75 6.20 11.93 -7.97
CA LEU A 75 7.67 11.96 -8.06
C LEU A 75 8.15 11.80 -9.50
N LEU A 76 7.56 10.88 -10.27
CA LEU A 76 7.88 10.66 -11.68
C LEU A 76 7.46 11.84 -12.56
N ARG A 77 6.27 12.44 -12.33
CA ARG A 77 5.81 13.62 -13.07
C ARG A 77 6.70 14.84 -12.83
N ARG A 78 7.17 15.03 -11.59
CA ARG A 78 8.08 16.13 -11.24
C ARG A 78 9.39 16.04 -12.02
N TRP A 79 9.88 14.83 -12.31
CA TRP A 79 11.07 14.66 -13.14
C TRP A 79 10.84 15.07 -14.60
N TYR A 80 9.66 14.81 -15.15
CA TYR A 80 9.37 15.10 -16.56
C TYR A 80 9.15 16.60 -16.87
N THR A 81 8.98 17.44 -15.85
CA THR A 81 8.67 18.88 -16.00
C THR A 81 9.89 19.79 -15.75
N LEU A 82 11.09 19.21 -15.69
CA LEU A 82 12.39 19.88 -15.52
C LEU A 82 13.24 19.66 -16.78
#